data_AF-A0A6F9ZY74-F1
#
_entry.id   AF-A0A6F9ZY74-F1
#
_cell.length_a   1.000
_cell.length_b   1.000
_cell.length_c   1.000
_cell.angle_alpha   90.00
_cell.angle_beta   90.00
_cell.angle_gamma   90.00
#
_symmetry.space_group_name_H-M   'P 1'
#
loop_
_entity.id
_entity.type
_entity.pdbx_description
1 polymer ?
#
loop_
_entity_poly.entity_id
_entity_poly.type
_entity_poly.pdbx_seq_one_letter_code
_entity_poly.pdbx_strand_id
1 'polypeptide(L)'
;MRFRLSATVKLSKPASEEVISKEIEDFNTRLSEKRVDAKIERWDIFGNNLNIEIVSGRKRRAHDVLLNFRNVLSKNLGKNYKIGVRKIEVNLYEVTFSLEKEPLQPITIPFADLEIEGKNVRMILKDTSEEFLRKNYVDRMIKRVMEKVENQYYEGKKEFWKLIWKSEEKEPVWNKDPTEEMLKRGWLIQGPTKGKWFYRPQAAAILRAMERIAIEEILKPLGFQEVIESHIVPFEIWLRTGHLEGMPGEIYYVCEPKTRDIREWERFIDLVKITKEVPKEELRKMISIPKAGICYAQCPVIYWSLRGRTIADESLPLLIFDRTAISGRYESGGRHGIERVDEFHRIEPVYIGKPEQLIELRKKLIERYKRVFNDIFEIEWRMAWVTPWYLQQAGKITEAGEHYGEGVVGTIDFEAWLPYRGDREHSKWLEFQNLSILGDKYVRAFNIKAQKGELWSGCTGIGLERWMVVFLAQKGLDPENWPDGFRKYLDKLPDGIKIL
;
A
#
# COMPACT_ATOMS: atom_id res chain seq x y z
N MET A 1 0.26 -29.75 8.42
CA MET A 1 1.16 -29.20 7.39
C MET A 1 2.42 -30.04 7.39
N ARG A 2 2.78 -30.61 6.24
CA ARG A 2 3.94 -31.46 6.05
C ARG A 2 4.67 -31.02 4.77
N PHE A 3 5.97 -31.24 4.75
CA PHE A 3 6.87 -30.93 3.65
C PHE A 3 7.59 -32.20 3.27
N ARG A 4 7.59 -32.54 1.99
CA ARG A 4 8.29 -33.69 1.43
C ARG A 4 9.20 -33.20 0.31
N LEU A 5 10.49 -33.44 0.44
CA LEU A 5 11.49 -32.97 -0.51
C LEU A 5 12.39 -34.15 -0.92
N SER A 6 12.49 -34.40 -2.21
CA SER A 6 13.49 -35.30 -2.79
C SER A 6 14.59 -34.47 -3.45
N ALA A 7 15.84 -34.81 -3.15
CA ALA A 7 16.99 -34.13 -3.73
C ALA A 7 18.16 -35.09 -4.00
N THR A 8 18.96 -34.72 -4.98
CA THR A 8 20.24 -35.35 -5.29
C THR A 8 21.37 -34.42 -4.88
N VAL A 9 22.24 -34.89 -3.99
CA VAL A 9 23.46 -34.22 -3.54
C VAL A 9 24.64 -34.81 -4.30
N LYS A 10 25.25 -34.00 -5.18
CA LYS A 10 26.39 -34.44 -5.99
C LYS A 10 27.69 -34.25 -5.23
N LEU A 11 28.41 -35.35 -4.98
CA LEU A 11 29.71 -35.39 -4.34
C LEU A 11 30.85 -35.28 -5.37
N SER A 12 32.05 -34.90 -4.92
CA SER A 12 33.23 -34.80 -5.77
C SER A 12 33.85 -36.16 -6.11
N LYS A 13 33.62 -37.16 -5.27
CA LYS A 13 34.13 -38.54 -5.35
C LYS A 13 33.10 -39.48 -4.71
N PRO A 14 33.13 -40.79 -5.00
CA PRO A 14 32.26 -41.74 -4.35
C PRO A 14 32.53 -41.79 -2.84
N ALA A 15 31.46 -41.90 -2.04
CA ALA A 15 31.55 -42.17 -0.62
C ALA A 15 31.00 -43.58 -0.36
N SER A 16 31.55 -44.30 0.62
CA SER A 16 30.99 -45.61 0.99
C SER A 16 29.64 -45.44 1.68
N GLU A 17 28.77 -46.42 1.47
CA GLU A 17 27.43 -46.46 2.05
C GLU A 17 27.46 -46.37 3.58
N GLU A 18 28.40 -47.08 4.22
CA GLU A 18 28.62 -47.04 5.68
C GLU A 18 28.90 -45.63 6.21
N VAL A 19 29.70 -44.84 5.49
CA VAL A 19 30.02 -43.46 5.88
C VAL A 19 28.80 -42.58 5.77
N ILE A 20 28.02 -42.71 4.69
CA ILE A 20 26.80 -41.92 4.50
C ILE A 20 25.72 -42.30 5.51
N SER A 21 25.53 -43.59 5.79
CA SER A 21 24.58 -44.07 6.80
C SER A 21 24.84 -43.41 8.14
N LYS A 22 26.11 -43.44 8.58
CA LYS A 22 26.53 -42.83 9.84
C LYS A 22 26.26 -41.31 9.87
N GLU A 23 26.61 -40.60 8.80
CA GLU A 23 26.37 -39.15 8.71
C GLU A 23 24.87 -38.80 8.77
N ILE A 24 24.01 -39.62 8.17
CA ILE A 24 22.56 -39.43 8.17
C ILE A 24 21.96 -39.78 9.55
N GLU A 25 22.39 -40.88 10.17
CA GLU A 25 21.98 -41.27 11.53
C GLU A 25 22.36 -40.21 12.57
N ASP A 26 23.61 -39.73 12.53
CA ASP A 26 24.10 -38.66 13.40
C ASP A 26 23.29 -37.38 13.19
N PHE A 27 22.95 -37.05 11.93
CA PHE A 27 22.17 -35.86 11.62
C PHE A 27 20.71 -35.98 12.08
N ASN A 28 20.04 -37.11 11.83
CA ASN A 28 18.68 -37.37 12.28
C ASN A 28 18.59 -37.39 13.81
N THR A 29 19.58 -37.95 14.51
CA THR A 29 19.67 -37.93 15.97
C THR A 29 19.76 -36.50 16.50
N ARG A 30 20.63 -35.66 15.91
CA ARG A 30 20.74 -34.24 16.28
C ARG A 30 19.46 -33.44 16.03
N LEU A 31 18.71 -33.76 14.97
CA LEU A 31 17.39 -33.13 14.73
C LEU A 31 16.39 -33.52 15.82
N SER A 32 16.40 -34.79 16.22
CA SER A 32 15.52 -35.36 17.24
C SER A 32 15.82 -34.79 18.63
N GLU A 33 17.09 -34.70 19.02
CA GLU A 33 17.54 -34.05 20.27
C GLU A 33 17.10 -32.59 20.36
N LYS A 34 17.16 -31.86 19.24
CA LYS A 34 16.67 -30.48 19.15
C LYS A 34 15.15 -30.36 19.03
N ARG A 35 14.42 -31.48 19.15
CA ARG A 35 12.95 -31.57 19.03
C ARG A 35 12.42 -30.94 17.74
N VAL A 36 13.20 -31.07 16.66
CA VAL A 36 12.83 -30.64 15.31
C VAL A 36 12.04 -31.76 14.65
N ASP A 37 10.83 -31.45 14.19
CA ASP A 37 9.99 -32.37 13.45
C ASP A 37 10.46 -32.48 12.00
N ALA A 38 11.59 -33.15 11.79
CA ALA A 38 12.18 -33.40 10.48
C ALA A 38 13.08 -34.64 10.52
N LYS A 39 13.10 -35.40 9.43
CA LYS A 39 14.02 -36.52 9.22
C LYS A 39 14.38 -36.69 7.75
N ILE A 40 15.60 -37.16 7.48
CA ILE A 40 15.92 -37.81 6.21
C ILE A 40 15.33 -39.21 6.32
N GLU A 41 14.24 -39.48 5.60
CA GLU A 41 13.46 -40.70 5.71
C GLU A 41 14.00 -41.82 4.82
N ARG A 42 14.46 -41.47 3.61
CA ARG A 42 15.06 -42.40 2.66
C ARG A 42 16.31 -41.79 2.08
N TRP A 43 17.27 -42.64 1.76
CA TRP A 43 18.45 -42.24 1.04
C TRP A 43 19.04 -43.44 0.30
N ASP A 44 19.74 -43.14 -0.79
CA ASP A 44 20.54 -44.10 -1.55
C ASP A 44 21.74 -43.36 -2.14
N ILE A 45 22.85 -44.08 -2.32
CA ILE A 45 24.04 -43.53 -2.96
C ILE A 45 24.41 -44.37 -4.18
N PHE A 46 24.50 -43.72 -5.34
CA PHE A 46 24.95 -44.33 -6.58
C PHE A 46 26.10 -43.52 -7.17
N GLY A 47 27.31 -44.11 -7.14
CA GLY A 47 28.53 -43.43 -7.56
C GLY A 47 28.79 -42.16 -6.73
N ASN A 48 28.64 -41.00 -7.35
CA ASN A 48 28.86 -39.70 -6.72
C ASN A 48 27.55 -38.99 -6.31
N ASN A 49 26.40 -39.61 -6.53
CA ASN A 49 25.10 -39.00 -6.28
C ASN A 49 24.46 -39.62 -5.05
N LEU A 50 24.25 -38.79 -4.03
CA LEU A 50 23.49 -39.14 -2.85
C LEU A 50 22.06 -38.63 -3.02
N ASN A 51 21.12 -39.53 -3.26
CA ASN A 51 19.70 -39.22 -3.30
C ASN A 51 19.15 -39.29 -1.88
N ILE A 52 18.36 -38.29 -1.52
CA ILE A 52 17.73 -38.20 -0.20
C ILE A 52 16.29 -37.77 -0.31
N GLU A 53 15.48 -38.29 0.60
CA GLU A 53 14.10 -37.89 0.81
C GLU A 53 13.95 -37.35 2.23
N ILE A 54 13.53 -36.10 2.33
CA ILE A 54 13.39 -35.37 3.58
C ILE A 54 11.90 -35.13 3.83
N VAL A 55 11.44 -35.49 5.01
CA VAL A 55 10.10 -35.16 5.49
C VAL A 55 10.22 -34.24 6.68
N SER A 56 9.42 -33.16 6.71
CA SER A 56 9.39 -32.24 7.84
C SER A 56 8.01 -31.66 8.12
N GLY A 57 7.82 -31.18 9.35
CA GLY A 57 6.61 -30.50 9.81
C GLY A 57 6.76 -28.99 9.87
N ARG A 58 6.06 -28.36 10.81
CA ARG A 58 5.95 -26.89 10.88
C ARG A 58 7.20 -26.19 11.44
N LYS A 59 7.96 -26.82 12.33
CA LYS A 59 9.07 -26.17 13.05
C LYS A 59 10.26 -25.85 12.16
N ARG A 60 10.53 -26.68 11.15
CA ARG A 60 11.62 -26.51 10.21
C ARG A 60 11.22 -27.06 8.86
N ARG A 61 11.45 -26.30 7.79
CA ARG A 61 11.06 -26.70 6.43
C ARG A 61 12.04 -27.71 5.85
N ALA A 62 11.58 -28.57 4.95
CA ALA A 62 12.42 -29.60 4.33
C ALA A 62 13.63 -29.00 3.59
N HIS A 63 13.47 -27.83 2.95
CA HIS A 63 14.58 -27.12 2.31
C HIS A 63 15.61 -26.56 3.31
N ASP A 64 15.18 -26.07 4.48
CA ASP A 64 16.12 -25.64 5.54
C ASP A 64 16.92 -26.83 6.08
N VAL A 65 16.29 -27.99 6.18
CA VAL A 65 16.93 -29.25 6.60
C VAL A 65 17.95 -29.69 5.56
N LEU A 66 17.59 -29.65 4.27
CA LEU A 66 18.48 -29.95 3.15
C LEU A 66 19.73 -29.06 3.14
N LEU A 67 19.55 -27.75 3.26
CA LEU A 67 20.65 -26.78 3.25
C LEU A 67 21.55 -26.94 4.46
N ASN A 68 20.98 -27.25 5.64
CA ASN A 68 21.76 -27.57 6.84
C ASN A 68 22.55 -28.87 6.65
N PHE A 69 21.89 -29.92 6.19
CA PHE A 69 22.51 -31.23 5.96
C PHE A 69 23.69 -31.11 5.00
N ARG A 70 23.55 -30.37 3.89
CA ARG A 70 24.68 -30.08 2.99
C ARG A 70 25.87 -29.45 3.72
N ASN A 71 25.64 -28.49 4.60
CA ASN A 71 26.73 -27.82 5.31
C ASN A 71 27.45 -28.79 6.28
N VAL A 72 26.68 -29.63 6.99
CA VAL A 72 27.22 -30.65 7.89
C VAL A 72 28.00 -31.70 7.10
N LEU A 73 27.37 -32.26 6.06
CA LEU A 73 27.94 -33.29 5.19
C LEU A 73 29.22 -32.80 4.51
N SER A 74 29.21 -31.58 3.96
CA SER A 74 30.39 -31.00 3.33
C SER A 74 31.55 -30.79 4.30
N LYS A 75 31.26 -30.43 5.56
CA LYS A 75 32.29 -30.25 6.60
C LYS A 75 32.90 -31.59 7.01
N ASN A 76 32.06 -32.59 7.29
CA ASN A 76 32.50 -33.89 7.80
C ASN A 76 33.23 -34.70 6.72
N LEU A 77 32.64 -34.81 5.53
CA LEU A 77 33.26 -35.51 4.40
C LEU A 77 34.53 -34.82 3.92
N GLY A 78 34.55 -33.48 3.92
CA GLY A 78 35.72 -32.71 3.52
C GLY A 78 36.90 -32.90 4.48
N LYS A 79 36.62 -32.88 5.79
CA LYS A 79 37.66 -33.03 6.84
C LYS A 79 38.22 -34.45 6.89
N ASN A 80 37.33 -35.45 6.91
CA ASN A 80 37.70 -36.83 7.23
C ASN A 80 38.03 -37.67 5.98
N TYR A 81 37.44 -37.35 4.82
CA TYR A 81 37.51 -38.20 3.63
C TYR A 81 37.97 -37.45 2.36
N LYS A 82 38.22 -36.14 2.45
CA LYS A 82 38.56 -35.27 1.30
C LYS A 82 37.53 -35.32 0.17
N ILE A 83 36.25 -35.52 0.51
CA ILE A 83 35.11 -35.52 -0.42
C ILE A 83 34.34 -34.22 -0.23
N GLY A 84 34.11 -33.47 -1.30
CA GLY A 84 33.34 -32.22 -1.28
C GLY A 84 31.93 -32.38 -1.84
N VAL A 85 30.98 -31.56 -1.36
CA VAL A 85 29.64 -31.44 -1.94
C VAL A 85 29.66 -30.39 -3.04
N ARG A 86 29.36 -30.78 -4.28
CA ARG A 86 29.44 -29.93 -5.48
C ARG A 86 28.14 -29.21 -5.80
N LYS A 87 27.01 -29.90 -5.76
CA LYS A 87 25.70 -29.37 -6.18
C LYS A 87 24.57 -30.06 -5.41
N ILE A 88 23.46 -29.35 -5.24
CA ILE A 88 22.16 -29.91 -4.87
C ILE A 88 21.23 -29.71 -6.06
N GLU A 89 20.51 -30.77 -6.43
CA GLU A 89 19.39 -30.72 -7.35
C GLU A 89 18.15 -31.22 -6.62
N VAL A 90 17.07 -30.44 -6.62
CA VAL A 90 15.82 -30.82 -5.96
C VAL A 90 14.89 -31.37 -7.02
N ASN A 91 14.59 -32.67 -6.91
CA ASN A 91 13.82 -33.43 -7.89
C ASN A 91 12.32 -33.26 -7.68
N LEU A 92 11.89 -33.16 -6.42
CA LEU A 92 10.49 -32.95 -6.04
C LEU A 92 10.45 -32.14 -4.76
N TYR A 93 9.60 -31.12 -4.71
CA TYR A 93 9.25 -30.48 -3.45
C TYR A 93 7.73 -30.31 -3.35
N GLU A 94 7.16 -31.13 -2.48
CA GLU A 94 5.74 -31.17 -2.18
C GLU A 94 5.46 -30.60 -0.78
N VAL A 95 4.41 -29.79 -0.69
CA VAL A 95 3.91 -29.23 0.56
C VAL A 95 2.44 -29.58 0.70
N THR A 96 2.09 -30.23 1.80
CA THR A 96 0.69 -30.56 2.13
C THR A 96 0.22 -29.77 3.33
N PHE A 97 -0.93 -29.11 3.22
CA PHE A 97 -1.54 -28.33 4.29
C PHE A 97 -3.06 -28.30 4.17
N SER A 98 -3.73 -27.94 5.25
CA SER A 98 -5.19 -27.85 5.30
C SER A 98 -5.61 -26.39 5.37
N LEU A 99 -6.68 -26.08 4.67
CA LEU A 99 -7.38 -24.80 4.67
C LEU A 99 -8.45 -24.77 5.75
N GLU A 100 -8.84 -23.57 6.18
CA GLU A 100 -9.96 -23.40 7.12
C GLU A 100 -11.32 -23.60 6.43
N LYS A 101 -11.44 -23.11 5.18
CA LYS A 101 -12.61 -23.19 4.31
C LYS A 101 -12.24 -23.90 3.00
N GLU A 102 -13.20 -24.53 2.33
CA GLU A 102 -12.98 -25.19 1.03
C GLU A 102 -12.92 -24.14 -0.09
N PRO A 103 -12.10 -24.24 -1.14
CA PRO A 103 -12.18 -23.27 -2.23
C PRO A 103 -13.55 -23.35 -2.93
N LEU A 104 -14.20 -22.21 -3.13
CA LEU A 104 -15.41 -22.09 -3.94
C LEU A 104 -15.11 -22.14 -5.45
N GLN A 105 -13.89 -21.75 -5.84
CA GLN A 105 -13.41 -21.75 -7.22
C GLN A 105 -11.96 -22.25 -7.31
N PRO A 106 -11.52 -22.82 -8.46
CA PRO A 106 -10.14 -23.23 -8.65
C PRO A 106 -9.13 -22.09 -8.40
N ILE A 107 -7.99 -22.43 -7.79
CA ILE A 107 -6.94 -21.48 -7.43
C ILE A 107 -5.63 -21.87 -8.10
N THR A 108 -4.91 -20.89 -8.63
CA THR A 108 -3.56 -21.05 -9.14
C THR A 108 -2.61 -20.04 -8.50
N ILE A 109 -1.32 -20.38 -8.41
CA ILE A 109 -0.26 -19.45 -8.01
C ILE A 109 0.95 -19.62 -8.93
N PRO A 110 1.82 -18.60 -9.07
CA PRO A 110 3.10 -18.77 -9.71
C PRO A 110 3.98 -19.79 -8.96
N PHE A 111 4.91 -20.42 -9.67
CA PHE A 111 5.96 -21.31 -9.13
C PHE A 111 5.50 -22.62 -8.49
N ALA A 112 4.21 -22.96 -8.53
CA ALA A 112 3.73 -24.28 -8.10
C ALA A 112 2.48 -24.73 -8.86
N ASP A 113 2.30 -26.04 -8.93
CA ASP A 113 1.01 -26.68 -9.21
C ASP A 113 0.27 -26.94 -7.89
N LEU A 114 -1.07 -26.81 -7.94
CA LEU A 114 -1.95 -27.00 -6.80
C LEU A 114 -2.96 -28.10 -7.12
N GLU A 115 -3.00 -29.12 -6.27
CA GLU A 115 -4.05 -30.12 -6.21
C GLU A 115 -4.82 -29.87 -4.91
N ILE A 116 -6.12 -29.60 -5.00
CA ILE A 116 -6.96 -29.29 -3.83
C ILE A 116 -8.15 -30.25 -3.79
N GLU A 117 -8.26 -31.01 -2.70
CA GLU A 117 -9.34 -31.95 -2.43
C GLU A 117 -10.02 -31.55 -1.12
N GLY A 118 -11.24 -31.00 -1.22
CA GLY A 118 -11.93 -30.38 -0.08
C GLY A 118 -11.07 -29.28 0.55
N LYS A 119 -10.66 -29.48 1.81
CA LYS A 119 -9.77 -28.54 2.53
C LYS A 119 -8.28 -28.88 2.41
N ASN A 120 -7.92 -30.01 1.82
CA ASN A 120 -6.53 -30.46 1.76
C ASN A 120 -5.87 -29.96 0.48
N VAL A 121 -4.75 -29.28 0.64
CA VAL A 121 -3.93 -28.75 -0.47
C VAL A 121 -2.65 -29.55 -0.55
N ARG A 122 -2.34 -30.01 -1.75
CA ARG A 122 -1.05 -30.54 -2.16
C ARG A 122 -0.44 -29.58 -3.18
N MET A 123 0.65 -28.93 -2.78
CA MET A 123 1.36 -27.92 -3.57
C MET A 123 2.70 -28.47 -4.02
N ILE A 124 2.94 -28.55 -5.32
CA ILE A 124 4.17 -29.07 -5.92
C ILE A 124 4.94 -27.91 -6.54
N LEU A 125 6.14 -27.62 -6.04
CA LEU A 125 6.94 -26.50 -6.52
C LEU A 125 7.57 -26.79 -7.89
N LYS A 126 7.51 -25.78 -8.79
CA LYS A 126 8.12 -25.80 -10.12
C LYS A 126 9.55 -25.25 -10.13
N ASP A 127 9.82 -24.24 -9.31
CA ASP A 127 11.17 -23.70 -9.13
C ASP A 127 11.70 -24.12 -7.76
N THR A 128 12.77 -24.90 -7.79
CA THR A 128 13.46 -25.43 -6.62
C THR A 128 14.94 -25.03 -6.62
N SER A 129 15.29 -23.97 -7.34
CA SER A 129 16.65 -23.43 -7.34
C SER A 129 17.11 -23.06 -5.93
N GLU A 130 18.41 -23.15 -5.68
CA GLU A 130 18.96 -22.83 -4.35
C GLU A 130 18.65 -21.39 -3.92
N GLU A 131 18.64 -20.44 -4.87
CA GLU A 131 18.24 -19.06 -4.59
C GLU A 131 16.77 -18.97 -4.14
N PHE A 132 15.87 -19.70 -4.81
CA PHE A 132 14.46 -19.76 -4.45
C PHE A 132 14.26 -20.33 -3.05
N LEU A 133 14.93 -21.43 -2.73
CA LEU A 133 14.83 -22.13 -1.44
C LEU A 133 15.45 -21.34 -0.28
N ARG A 134 16.47 -20.52 -0.56
CA ARG A 134 17.06 -19.62 0.46
C ARG A 134 16.16 -18.43 0.79
N LYS A 135 15.27 -18.06 -0.13
CA LYS A 135 14.29 -16.99 0.08
C LYS A 135 13.05 -17.58 0.75
N ASN A 136 12.36 -16.76 1.54
CA ASN A 136 11.13 -17.16 2.22
C ASN A 136 9.92 -17.24 1.26
N TYR A 137 10.07 -17.86 0.08
CA TYR A 137 9.01 -17.95 -0.94
C TYR A 137 7.99 -19.03 -0.62
N VAL A 138 8.43 -20.19 -0.12
CA VAL A 138 7.52 -21.32 0.21
C VAL A 138 6.43 -20.88 1.20
N ASP A 139 6.81 -20.22 2.30
CA ASP A 139 5.83 -19.76 3.29
C ASP A 139 4.91 -18.65 2.72
N ARG A 140 5.45 -17.77 1.88
CA ARG A 140 4.64 -16.75 1.19
C ARG A 140 3.65 -17.35 0.20
N MET A 141 4.02 -18.43 -0.48
CA MET A 141 3.12 -19.16 -1.38
C MET A 141 1.98 -19.82 -0.61
N ILE A 142 2.29 -20.52 0.49
CA ILE A 142 1.27 -21.12 1.38
C ILE A 142 0.30 -20.04 1.85
N LYS A 143 0.83 -18.92 2.35
CA LYS A 143 0.01 -17.79 2.80
C LYS A 143 -0.86 -17.25 1.67
N ARG A 144 -0.31 -17.10 0.46
CA ARG A 144 -1.06 -16.61 -0.70
C ARG A 144 -2.21 -17.54 -1.09
N VAL A 145 -2.03 -18.86 -1.00
CA VAL A 145 -3.12 -19.83 -1.22
C VAL A 145 -4.22 -19.64 -0.17
N MET A 146 -3.86 -19.57 1.11
CA MET A 146 -4.82 -19.33 2.19
C MET A 146 -5.60 -18.02 1.97
N GLU A 147 -4.91 -16.92 1.68
CA GLU A 147 -5.53 -15.62 1.38
C GLU A 147 -6.46 -15.69 0.16
N LYS A 148 -6.09 -16.42 -0.91
CA LYS A 148 -6.97 -16.57 -2.09
C LYS A 148 -8.26 -17.32 -1.77
N VAL A 149 -8.19 -18.36 -0.93
CA VAL A 149 -9.37 -19.13 -0.51
C VAL A 149 -10.27 -18.25 0.35
N GLU A 150 -9.71 -17.58 1.35
CA GLU A 150 -10.45 -16.68 2.24
C GLU A 150 -11.19 -15.59 1.45
N ASN A 151 -10.52 -14.99 0.46
CA ASN A 151 -11.10 -13.96 -0.41
C ASN A 151 -12.29 -14.46 -1.25
N GLN A 152 -12.41 -15.76 -1.54
CA GLN A 152 -13.57 -16.29 -2.27
C GLN A 152 -14.86 -16.25 -1.43
N TYR A 153 -14.74 -16.38 -0.11
CA TYR A 153 -15.86 -16.27 0.82
C TYR A 153 -16.19 -14.83 1.21
N TYR A 154 -15.35 -13.89 0.77
CA TYR A 154 -15.63 -12.50 1.00
C TYR A 154 -16.65 -12.01 -0.03
N GLU A 155 -17.92 -12.02 0.37
CA GLU A 155 -19.04 -11.54 -0.45
C GLU A 155 -19.07 -10.01 -0.61
N GLY A 156 -17.97 -9.31 -0.34
CA GLY A 156 -17.94 -7.85 -0.40
C GLY A 156 -18.95 -7.23 0.55
N LYS A 157 -19.14 -7.81 1.76
CA LYS A 157 -20.01 -7.23 2.80
C LYS A 157 -19.69 -5.74 2.86
N LYS A 158 -20.73 -4.92 2.64
CA LYS A 158 -20.72 -3.44 2.53
C LYS A 158 -19.55 -2.87 3.33
N GLU A 159 -18.79 -1.96 2.72
CA GLU A 159 -17.76 -1.16 3.40
C GLU A 159 -18.21 -0.92 4.85
N PHE A 160 -17.42 -1.42 5.81
CA PHE A 160 -17.77 -1.22 7.20
C PHE A 160 -18.00 0.26 7.41
N TRP A 161 -19.16 0.60 7.95
CA TRP A 161 -19.59 1.97 8.09
C TRP A 161 -20.43 2.07 9.36
N LYS A 162 -19.92 2.82 10.34
CA LYS A 162 -20.60 3.06 11.60
C LYS A 162 -20.58 4.54 11.93
N LEU A 163 -21.75 5.18 11.92
CA LEU A 163 -21.91 6.59 12.26
C LEU A 163 -21.36 6.87 13.67
N ILE A 164 -20.54 7.90 13.79
CA ILE A 164 -19.96 8.40 15.05
C ILE A 164 -20.68 9.67 15.50
N TRP A 165 -20.92 10.58 14.56
CA TRP A 165 -21.43 11.92 14.83
C TRP A 165 -21.99 12.52 13.52
N LYS A 166 -23.03 13.37 13.62
CA LYS A 166 -23.62 14.11 12.49
C LYS A 166 -23.85 15.55 12.95
N SER A 167 -23.64 16.51 12.06
CA SER A 167 -24.03 17.91 12.29
C SER A 167 -25.55 18.06 12.29
N GLU A 168 -26.03 19.22 12.72
CA GLU A 168 -27.41 19.63 12.42
C GLU A 168 -27.61 19.73 10.90
N GLU A 169 -28.83 19.52 10.46
CA GLU A 169 -29.21 19.70 9.06
C GLU A 169 -29.24 21.19 8.73
N LYS A 170 -28.74 21.55 7.55
CA LYS A 170 -28.67 22.95 7.09
C LYS A 170 -29.38 23.08 5.75
N GLU A 171 -30.16 24.14 5.60
CA GLU A 171 -30.74 24.46 4.29
C GLU A 171 -29.62 24.85 3.31
N PRO A 172 -29.53 24.20 2.13
CA PRO A 172 -28.51 24.56 1.16
C PRO A 172 -28.87 25.87 0.47
N VAL A 173 -27.87 26.66 0.10
CA VAL A 173 -28.07 27.92 -0.65
C VAL A 173 -28.58 27.66 -2.07
N TRP A 174 -28.33 26.45 -2.60
CA TRP A 174 -28.66 26.03 -3.96
C TRP A 174 -28.53 24.50 -4.14
N ASN A 175 -28.88 23.99 -5.32
CA ASN A 175 -28.88 22.55 -5.63
C ASN A 175 -28.16 22.20 -6.96
N LYS A 176 -27.24 23.05 -7.42
CA LYS A 176 -26.51 22.81 -8.68
C LYS A 176 -25.17 22.12 -8.45
N ASP A 177 -24.68 21.42 -9.47
CA ASP A 177 -23.34 20.84 -9.47
C ASP A 177 -22.28 21.96 -9.56
N PRO A 178 -21.40 22.13 -8.55
CA PRO A 178 -20.39 23.18 -8.56
C PRO A 178 -19.39 23.02 -9.71
N THR A 179 -19.08 21.79 -10.16
CA THR A 179 -18.17 21.58 -11.29
C THR A 179 -18.75 22.15 -12.58
N GLU A 180 -20.00 21.82 -12.89
CA GLU A 180 -20.70 22.28 -14.09
C GLU A 180 -20.87 23.79 -14.10
N GLU A 181 -21.19 24.39 -12.96
CA GLU A 181 -21.35 25.84 -12.86
C GLU A 181 -20.00 26.59 -12.96
N MET A 182 -18.92 26.01 -12.42
CA MET A 182 -17.57 26.53 -12.61
C MET A 182 -17.09 26.42 -14.06
N LEU A 183 -17.45 25.35 -14.77
CA LEU A 183 -17.19 25.21 -16.21
C LEU A 183 -17.88 26.32 -17.00
N LYS A 184 -19.19 26.53 -16.76
CA LYS A 184 -19.97 27.59 -17.43
C LYS A 184 -19.41 28.99 -17.19
N ARG A 185 -18.89 29.25 -15.99
CA ARG A 185 -18.25 30.53 -15.62
C ARG A 185 -16.79 30.63 -16.06
N GLY A 186 -16.23 29.58 -16.65
CA GLY A 186 -14.83 29.52 -17.04
C GLY A 186 -13.88 29.66 -15.84
N TRP A 187 -14.22 29.08 -14.69
CA TRP A 187 -13.34 28.92 -13.52
C TRP A 187 -12.54 27.61 -13.59
N LEU A 188 -13.09 26.64 -14.32
CA LEU A 188 -12.44 25.37 -14.62
C LEU A 188 -12.37 25.17 -16.13
N ILE A 189 -11.35 24.43 -16.55
CA ILE A 189 -11.30 23.80 -17.87
C ILE A 189 -10.98 22.33 -17.65
N GLN A 190 -11.61 21.45 -18.42
CA GLN A 190 -11.19 20.05 -18.44
C GLN A 190 -9.76 19.95 -18.96
N GLY A 191 -8.92 19.23 -18.22
CA GLY A 191 -7.53 19.01 -18.58
C GLY A 191 -7.41 18.14 -19.86
N PRO A 192 -6.22 18.13 -20.48
CA PRO A 192 -6.00 17.42 -21.75
C PRO A 192 -6.09 15.90 -21.63
N THR A 193 -6.06 15.35 -20.40
CA THR A 193 -6.17 13.91 -20.14
C THR A 193 -7.27 13.62 -19.11
N LYS A 194 -7.73 12.36 -19.06
CA LYS A 194 -8.81 11.91 -18.17
C LYS A 194 -8.52 12.29 -16.71
N GLY A 195 -9.55 12.78 -16.02
CA GLY A 195 -9.54 13.05 -14.59
C GLY A 195 -8.65 14.22 -14.17
N LYS A 196 -8.25 15.11 -15.09
CA LYS A 196 -7.44 16.30 -14.77
C LYS A 196 -8.23 17.57 -15.06
N TRP A 197 -7.91 18.61 -14.32
CA TRP A 197 -8.58 19.90 -14.39
C TRP A 197 -7.57 21.04 -14.38
N PHE A 198 -7.86 22.08 -15.15
CA PHE A 198 -7.13 23.34 -15.08
C PHE A 198 -7.96 24.33 -14.26
N TYR A 199 -7.40 24.77 -13.14
CA TYR A 199 -8.03 25.70 -12.21
C TYR A 199 -7.62 27.13 -12.58
N ARG A 200 -8.57 27.94 -13.05
CA ARG A 200 -8.37 29.37 -13.32
C ARG A 200 -8.36 30.18 -12.02
N PRO A 201 -8.02 31.48 -12.06
CA PRO A 201 -7.73 32.27 -10.87
C PRO A 201 -8.77 32.15 -9.75
N GLN A 202 -10.07 32.11 -10.06
CA GLN A 202 -11.13 32.01 -9.06
C GLN A 202 -11.11 30.67 -8.30
N ALA A 203 -11.08 29.56 -9.05
CA ALA A 203 -11.01 28.23 -8.46
C ALA A 203 -9.69 28.01 -7.70
N ALA A 204 -8.59 28.50 -8.25
CA ALA A 204 -7.28 28.45 -7.61
C ALA A 204 -7.24 29.25 -6.29
N ALA A 205 -7.88 30.43 -6.24
CA ALA A 205 -7.97 31.24 -5.02
C ALA A 205 -8.75 30.51 -3.91
N ILE A 206 -9.84 29.81 -4.26
CA ILE A 206 -10.62 28.99 -3.32
C ILE A 206 -9.75 27.85 -2.76
N LEU A 207 -9.04 27.11 -3.62
CA LEU A 207 -8.12 26.06 -3.16
C LEU A 207 -7.03 26.61 -2.23
N ARG A 208 -6.45 27.77 -2.54
CA ARG A 208 -5.42 28.41 -1.70
C ARG A 208 -5.99 28.91 -0.37
N ALA A 209 -7.24 29.39 -0.35
CA ALA A 209 -7.91 29.76 0.89
C ALA A 209 -8.14 28.52 1.78
N MET A 210 -8.58 27.41 1.20
CA MET A 210 -8.75 26.13 1.91
C MET A 210 -7.43 25.59 2.45
N GLU A 211 -6.36 25.68 1.66
CA GLU A 211 -5.01 25.32 2.08
C GLU A 211 -4.56 26.15 3.29
N ARG A 212 -4.76 27.48 3.24
CA ARG A 212 -4.46 28.37 4.36
C ARG A 212 -5.28 28.03 5.59
N ILE A 213 -6.57 27.76 5.45
CA ILE A 213 -7.45 27.37 6.55
C ILE A 213 -6.96 26.07 7.19
N ALA A 214 -6.65 25.04 6.40
CA ALA A 214 -6.08 23.80 6.93
C ALA A 214 -4.79 24.05 7.75
N ILE A 215 -3.88 24.85 7.23
CA ILE A 215 -2.60 25.13 7.92
C ILE A 215 -2.82 25.97 9.18
N GLU A 216 -3.51 27.10 9.07
CA GLU A 216 -3.68 28.09 10.14
C GLU A 216 -4.66 27.61 11.22
N GLU A 217 -5.71 26.89 10.85
CA GLU A 217 -6.78 26.49 11.75
C GLU A 217 -6.69 25.03 12.21
N ILE A 218 -5.82 24.20 11.65
CA ILE A 218 -5.69 22.79 12.08
C ILE A 218 -4.25 22.48 12.46
N LEU A 219 -3.30 22.69 11.56
CA LEU A 219 -1.95 22.17 11.70
C LEU A 219 -1.07 23.00 12.63
N LYS A 220 -0.97 24.31 12.40
CA LYS A 220 -0.15 25.23 13.22
C LYS A 220 -0.56 25.23 14.70
N PRO A 221 -1.85 25.27 15.08
CA PRO A 221 -2.28 25.25 16.49
C PRO A 221 -1.92 23.95 17.23
N LEU A 222 -1.69 22.86 16.49
CA LEU A 222 -1.26 21.57 17.03
C LEU A 222 0.25 21.36 16.95
N GLY A 223 1.01 22.30 16.40
CA GLY A 223 2.47 22.26 16.34
C GLY A 223 3.06 21.45 15.19
N PHE A 224 2.27 21.10 14.16
CA PHE A 224 2.77 20.41 12.98
C PHE A 224 3.83 21.24 12.24
N GLN A 225 4.93 20.59 11.85
CA GLN A 225 6.04 21.20 11.12
C GLN A 225 6.03 20.81 9.64
N GLU A 226 6.31 21.75 8.76
CA GLU A 226 6.30 21.52 7.32
C GLU A 226 7.54 20.73 6.88
N VAL A 227 7.32 19.74 6.02
CA VAL A 227 8.36 19.00 5.29
C VAL A 227 8.00 19.00 3.80
N ILE A 228 8.97 18.66 2.95
CA ILE A 228 8.79 18.58 1.51
C ILE A 228 9.20 17.17 1.06
N GLU A 229 8.29 16.46 0.40
CA GLU A 229 8.56 15.12 -0.11
C GLU A 229 8.59 15.04 -1.65
N SER A 230 9.04 13.90 -2.17
CA SER A 230 9.06 13.64 -3.61
C SER A 230 7.69 13.22 -4.12
N HIS A 231 7.24 13.82 -5.22
CA HIS A 231 6.04 13.38 -5.94
C HIS A 231 6.24 12.06 -6.72
N ILE A 232 7.48 11.62 -6.93
CA ILE A 232 7.82 10.34 -7.55
C ILE A 232 8.20 9.35 -6.44
N VAL A 233 7.47 8.24 -6.36
CA VAL A 233 7.60 7.25 -5.28
C VAL A 233 8.16 5.93 -5.82
N PRO A 234 9.35 5.50 -5.36
CA PRO A 234 9.94 4.22 -5.77
C PRO A 234 9.11 3.01 -5.35
N PHE A 235 9.15 1.95 -6.17
CA PHE A 235 8.49 0.68 -5.88
C PHE A 235 8.95 0.05 -4.56
N GLU A 236 10.17 0.29 -4.11
CA GLU A 236 10.64 -0.21 -2.80
C GLU A 236 9.74 0.28 -1.66
N ILE A 237 9.33 1.55 -1.70
CA ILE A 237 8.44 2.16 -0.69
C ILE A 237 7.07 1.48 -0.73
N TRP A 238 6.51 1.27 -1.92
CA TRP A 238 5.20 0.62 -2.08
C TRP A 238 5.21 -0.88 -1.76
N LEU A 239 6.29 -1.59 -2.04
CA LEU A 239 6.46 -2.99 -1.61
C LEU A 239 6.47 -3.11 -0.09
N ARG A 240 7.12 -2.18 0.62
CA ARG A 240 7.15 -2.18 2.10
C ARG A 240 5.80 -1.89 2.73
N THR A 241 5.00 -1.06 2.06
CA THR A 241 3.74 -0.52 2.60
C THR A 241 2.51 -1.31 2.15
N GLY A 242 2.69 -2.19 1.16
CA GLY A 242 1.67 -3.07 0.58
C GLY A 242 0.94 -2.49 -0.63
N HIS A 243 1.20 -1.23 -1.02
CA HIS A 243 0.44 -0.58 -2.10
C HIS A 243 0.55 -1.29 -3.46
N LEU A 244 1.73 -1.85 -3.78
CA LEU A 244 1.89 -2.62 -5.02
C LEU A 244 1.15 -3.97 -5.00
N GLU A 245 0.85 -4.49 -3.81
CA GLU A 245 0.07 -5.71 -3.64
C GLU A 245 -1.42 -5.43 -3.83
N GLY A 246 -1.90 -4.28 -3.34
CA GLY A 246 -3.32 -3.93 -3.34
C GLY A 246 -3.81 -3.11 -4.52
N MET A 247 -3.05 -2.11 -4.96
CA MET A 247 -3.50 -1.08 -5.91
C MET A 247 -2.63 -0.97 -7.18
N PRO A 248 -2.10 -2.07 -7.77
CA PRO A 248 -1.27 -1.95 -8.97
C PRO A 248 -2.04 -1.40 -10.18
N GLY A 249 -3.37 -1.52 -10.20
CA GLY A 249 -4.24 -1.03 -11.27
C GLY A 249 -4.58 0.46 -11.20
N GLU A 250 -4.25 1.13 -10.08
CA GLU A 250 -4.58 2.55 -9.86
C GLU A 250 -3.37 3.48 -9.96
N ILE A 251 -2.16 2.93 -10.13
CA ILE A 251 -0.91 3.71 -10.11
C ILE A 251 -0.59 4.29 -11.49
N TYR A 252 -0.24 5.57 -11.53
CA TYR A 252 0.44 6.19 -12.68
C TYR A 252 1.93 5.89 -12.61
N TYR A 253 2.42 5.02 -13.50
CA TYR A 253 3.83 4.58 -13.53
C TYR A 253 4.74 5.60 -14.21
N VAL A 254 5.95 5.78 -13.66
CA VAL A 254 6.96 6.71 -14.17
C VAL A 254 8.13 5.92 -14.76
N CYS A 255 8.49 6.25 -16.00
CA CYS A 255 9.65 5.70 -16.70
C CYS A 255 10.69 6.80 -16.91
N GLU A 256 11.96 6.47 -16.73
CA GLU A 256 13.08 7.39 -16.96
C GLU A 256 13.69 7.17 -18.36
N PRO A 257 14.24 8.21 -19.01
CA PRO A 257 15.13 8.04 -20.17
C PRO A 257 16.24 7.03 -19.86
N LYS A 258 16.55 6.13 -20.81
CA LYS A 258 17.70 5.21 -20.67
C LYS A 258 19.04 5.95 -20.66
N THR A 259 19.12 7.05 -21.40
CA THR A 259 20.32 7.86 -21.54
C THR A 259 19.97 9.32 -21.78
N ARG A 260 20.93 10.20 -21.52
CA ARG A 260 20.92 11.61 -21.94
C ARG A 260 21.74 11.85 -23.22
N ASP A 261 22.41 10.84 -23.78
CA ASP A 261 23.18 10.97 -25.01
C ASP A 261 22.25 11.27 -26.19
N ILE A 262 22.37 12.47 -26.74
CA ILE A 262 21.55 12.95 -27.84
C ILE A 262 21.68 12.08 -29.10
N ARG A 263 22.83 11.41 -29.29
CA ARG A 263 23.08 10.54 -30.45
C ARG A 263 22.18 9.30 -30.41
N GLU A 264 21.88 8.77 -29.22
CA GLU A 264 20.92 7.67 -29.10
C GLU A 264 19.47 8.14 -29.33
N TRP A 265 19.17 9.43 -29.09
CA TRP A 265 17.86 10.03 -29.33
C TRP A 265 17.65 10.56 -30.76
N GLU A 266 18.69 10.60 -31.59
CA GLU A 266 18.67 11.23 -32.92
C GLU A 266 17.52 10.72 -33.79
N ARG A 267 17.38 9.39 -33.89
CA ARG A 267 16.28 8.76 -34.64
C ARG A 267 14.90 9.16 -34.13
N PHE A 268 14.70 9.21 -32.81
CA PHE A 268 13.43 9.65 -32.23
C PHE A 268 13.15 11.11 -32.60
N ILE A 269 14.14 11.98 -32.49
CA ILE A 269 14.02 13.42 -32.79
C ILE A 269 13.70 13.64 -34.27
N ASP A 270 14.37 12.94 -35.18
CA ASP A 270 14.14 13.07 -36.61
C ASP A 270 12.72 12.64 -36.99
N LEU A 271 12.26 11.51 -36.45
CA LEU A 271 10.88 11.05 -36.64
C LEU A 271 9.88 12.10 -36.17
N VAL A 272 10.03 12.64 -34.95
CA VAL A 272 9.15 13.71 -34.44
C VAL A 272 9.18 14.95 -35.34
N LYS A 273 10.36 15.37 -35.81
CA LYS A 273 10.50 16.56 -36.66
C LYS A 273 9.85 16.39 -38.03
N ILE A 274 9.95 15.19 -38.62
CA ILE A 274 9.41 14.86 -39.95
C ILE A 274 7.90 14.62 -39.88
N THR A 275 7.43 13.78 -38.95
CA THR A 275 6.02 13.34 -38.91
C THR A 275 5.13 14.28 -38.10
N LYS A 276 5.71 15.08 -37.20
CA LYS A 276 4.97 15.86 -36.17
C LYS A 276 4.12 14.99 -35.24
N GLU A 277 4.46 13.71 -35.11
CA GLU A 277 3.79 12.74 -34.24
C GLU A 277 4.78 12.11 -33.25
N VAL A 278 4.25 11.43 -32.22
CA VAL A 278 5.07 10.70 -31.24
C VAL A 278 5.35 9.27 -31.73
N PRO A 279 6.60 8.91 -32.08
CA PRO A 279 6.93 7.55 -32.53
C PRO A 279 6.98 6.59 -31.34
N LYS A 280 5.82 5.99 -30.99
CA LYS A 280 5.62 5.19 -29.77
C LYS A 280 6.61 4.04 -29.60
N GLU A 281 6.88 3.29 -30.67
CA GLU A 281 7.84 2.17 -30.63
C GLU A 281 9.27 2.64 -30.39
N GLU A 282 9.66 3.80 -30.93
CA GLU A 282 10.97 4.37 -30.70
C GLU A 282 11.08 4.92 -29.27
N LEU A 283 10.03 5.61 -28.79
CA LEU A 283 9.97 6.07 -27.40
C LEU A 283 10.12 4.91 -26.41
N ARG A 284 9.42 3.79 -26.64
CA ARG A 284 9.50 2.58 -25.80
C ARG A 284 10.93 2.03 -25.71
N LYS A 285 11.72 2.11 -26.79
CA LYS A 285 13.14 1.69 -26.76
C LYS A 285 14.01 2.64 -25.96
N MET A 286 13.65 3.91 -25.89
CA MET A 286 14.45 4.96 -25.27
C MET A 286 14.14 5.19 -23.78
N ILE A 287 13.07 4.61 -23.26
CA ILE A 287 12.70 4.66 -21.84
C ILE A 287 12.99 3.34 -21.13
N SER A 288 13.31 3.43 -19.84
CA SER A 288 13.50 2.28 -18.96
C SER A 288 12.17 1.66 -18.54
N ILE A 289 12.21 0.44 -18.01
CA ILE A 289 11.06 -0.12 -17.29
C ILE A 289 10.77 0.73 -16.05
N PRO A 290 9.50 0.92 -15.66
CA PRO A 290 9.18 1.75 -14.51
C PRO A 290 9.77 1.14 -13.23
N LYS A 291 10.30 2.02 -12.37
CA LYS A 291 10.80 1.68 -11.02
C LYS A 291 10.10 2.50 -9.93
N ALA A 292 9.19 3.36 -10.34
CA ALA A 292 8.47 4.31 -9.51
C ALA A 292 7.12 4.65 -10.15
N GLY A 293 6.29 5.39 -9.42
CA GLY A 293 5.11 6.04 -9.98
C GLY A 293 4.85 7.38 -9.30
N ILE A 294 3.81 8.06 -9.75
CA ILE A 294 3.30 9.28 -9.11
C ILE A 294 2.78 8.93 -7.72
N CYS A 295 2.98 9.83 -6.76
CA CYS A 295 2.49 9.74 -5.40
C CYS A 295 1.02 9.30 -5.34
N TYR A 296 0.71 8.30 -4.51
CA TYR A 296 -0.64 7.71 -4.40
C TYR A 296 -1.31 8.01 -3.05
N ALA A 297 -0.56 7.78 -1.96
CA ALA A 297 -1.01 7.97 -0.58
C ALA A 297 -0.27 9.08 0.20
N GLN A 298 0.74 9.72 -0.41
CA GLN A 298 1.55 10.82 0.13
C GLN A 298 2.43 10.43 1.34
N CYS A 299 1.84 10.02 2.47
CA CYS A 299 2.60 9.65 3.67
C CYS A 299 3.73 8.60 3.52
N PRO A 300 3.76 7.65 2.55
CA PRO A 300 4.84 6.66 2.49
C PRO A 300 6.26 7.22 2.39
N VAL A 301 6.47 8.37 1.73
CA VAL A 301 7.81 8.97 1.57
C VAL A 301 8.28 9.61 2.87
N ILE A 302 7.38 10.21 3.65
CA ILE A 302 7.66 10.68 5.01
C ILE A 302 8.22 9.55 5.88
N TYR A 303 7.57 8.38 5.91
CA TYR A 303 8.08 7.24 6.71
C TYR A 303 9.42 6.71 6.18
N TRP A 304 9.61 6.69 4.86
CA TRP A 304 10.89 6.30 4.26
C TRP A 304 12.04 7.21 4.70
N SER A 305 11.80 8.52 4.86
CA SER A 305 12.83 9.47 5.33
C SER A 305 13.38 9.14 6.72
N LEU A 306 12.58 8.44 7.54
CA LEU A 306 12.91 8.01 8.90
C LEU A 306 13.39 6.55 8.98
N ARG A 307 13.56 5.86 7.84
CA ARG A 307 13.86 4.43 7.78
C ARG A 307 15.10 4.08 8.61
N GLY A 308 14.94 3.09 9.49
CA GLY A 308 16.02 2.56 10.33
C GLY A 308 16.47 3.49 11.46
N ARG A 309 15.78 4.61 11.69
CA ARG A 309 16.10 5.56 12.77
C ARG A 309 15.38 5.22 14.06
N THR A 310 15.97 5.66 15.17
CA THR A 310 15.31 5.71 16.48
C THR A 310 14.97 7.16 16.78
N ILE A 311 13.69 7.46 17.01
CA ILE A 311 13.22 8.80 17.38
C ILE A 311 13.47 9.01 18.87
N ALA A 312 14.01 10.17 19.25
CA ALA A 312 14.21 10.53 20.64
C ALA A 312 12.85 10.75 21.34
N ASP A 313 12.71 10.32 22.59
CA ASP A 313 11.43 10.41 23.32
C ASP A 313 10.97 11.87 23.47
N GLU A 314 11.90 12.84 23.58
CA GLU A 314 11.60 14.28 23.61
C GLU A 314 11.04 14.84 22.30
N SER A 315 11.22 14.12 21.19
CA SER A 315 10.67 14.47 19.87
C SER A 315 9.28 13.87 19.63
N LEU A 316 8.72 13.14 20.59
CA LEU A 316 7.41 12.49 20.46
C LEU A 316 6.28 13.30 21.14
N PRO A 317 5.10 13.45 20.50
CA PRO A 317 4.80 12.96 19.15
C PRO A 317 5.49 13.81 18.08
N LEU A 318 6.06 13.16 17.07
CA LEU A 318 6.55 13.83 15.88
C LEU A 318 5.34 14.21 15.03
N LEU A 319 5.17 15.50 14.75
CA LEU A 319 4.04 16.05 13.99
C LEU A 319 4.57 16.80 12.76
N ILE A 320 4.41 16.22 11.58
CA ILE A 320 4.93 16.78 10.33
C ILE A 320 3.89 16.74 9.22
N PHE A 321 3.98 17.61 8.22
CA PHE A 321 3.07 17.59 7.08
C PHE A 321 3.75 18.01 5.77
N ASP A 322 3.30 17.44 4.66
CA ASP A 322 3.63 17.90 3.31
C ASP A 322 2.39 18.50 2.63
N ARG A 323 2.60 19.46 1.74
CA ARG A 323 1.56 20.02 0.85
C ARG A 323 2.03 20.17 -0.59
N THR A 324 3.18 19.60 -0.92
CA THR A 324 3.88 19.86 -2.18
C THR A 324 3.67 18.74 -3.20
N ALA A 325 3.44 17.50 -2.74
CA ALA A 325 3.21 16.39 -3.62
C ALA A 325 1.79 16.42 -4.21
N ILE A 326 1.71 16.29 -5.54
CA ILE A 326 0.46 16.04 -6.25
C ILE A 326 0.21 14.53 -6.22
N SER A 327 -0.99 14.13 -5.80
CA SER A 327 -1.37 12.73 -5.73
C SER A 327 -2.11 12.29 -6.99
N GLY A 328 -1.76 11.12 -7.51
CA GLY A 328 -2.29 10.53 -8.74
C GLY A 328 -2.95 9.18 -8.50
N ARG A 329 -4.21 9.02 -8.93
CA ARG A 329 -4.97 7.76 -8.89
C ARG A 329 -5.67 7.55 -10.21
N TYR A 330 -5.45 6.40 -10.86
CA TYR A 330 -6.21 6.04 -12.05
C TYR A 330 -7.60 5.57 -11.62
N GLU A 331 -8.57 6.49 -11.61
CA GLU A 331 -9.95 6.20 -11.22
C GLU A 331 -10.69 5.50 -12.36
N SER A 332 -11.24 4.31 -12.13
CA SER A 332 -11.98 3.58 -13.16
C SER A 332 -13.30 4.28 -13.52
N GLY A 333 -13.69 4.22 -14.79
CA GLY A 333 -14.93 4.82 -15.30
C GLY A 333 -14.72 6.02 -16.22
N GLY A 334 -15.80 6.80 -16.38
CA GLY A 334 -15.86 7.98 -17.25
C GLY A 334 -15.22 9.22 -16.64
N ARG A 335 -15.37 10.36 -17.32
CA ARG A 335 -14.99 11.67 -16.76
C ARG A 335 -15.98 12.02 -15.64
N HIS A 336 -15.46 12.37 -14.47
CA HIS A 336 -16.20 12.88 -13.33
C HIS A 336 -15.89 14.36 -13.11
N GLY A 337 -16.65 15.03 -12.24
CA GLY A 337 -16.32 16.39 -11.82
C GLY A 337 -15.13 16.43 -10.86
N ILE A 338 -14.86 17.60 -10.26
CA ILE A 338 -13.73 17.75 -9.35
C ILE A 338 -13.90 16.96 -8.03
N GLU A 339 -15.06 16.33 -7.78
CA GLU A 339 -15.29 15.43 -6.66
C GLU A 339 -14.53 14.11 -6.75
N ARG A 340 -14.14 13.71 -7.97
CA ARG A 340 -13.38 12.48 -8.25
C ARG A 340 -12.44 12.69 -9.43
N VAL A 341 -11.20 13.01 -9.12
CA VAL A 341 -10.15 13.33 -10.10
C VAL A 341 -9.02 12.32 -10.04
N ASP A 342 -8.31 12.18 -11.17
CA ASP A 342 -7.12 11.34 -11.25
C ASP A 342 -5.88 12.04 -10.70
N GLU A 343 -5.88 13.37 -10.66
CA GLU A 343 -4.81 14.22 -10.14
C GLU A 343 -5.40 15.21 -9.13
N PHE A 344 -4.98 15.13 -7.87
CA PHE A 344 -5.52 15.96 -6.79
C PHE A 344 -4.44 16.54 -5.88
N HIS A 345 -4.78 17.65 -5.24
CA HIS A 345 -3.95 18.39 -4.31
C HIS A 345 -4.37 18.08 -2.88
N ARG A 346 -3.40 17.59 -2.10
CA ARG A 346 -3.63 17.20 -0.72
C ARG A 346 -2.53 17.74 0.18
N ILE A 347 -2.95 18.16 1.38
CA ILE A 347 -2.04 18.34 2.50
C ILE A 347 -2.06 17.03 3.28
N GLU A 348 -0.89 16.45 3.53
CA GLU A 348 -0.73 15.17 4.23
C GLU A 348 0.04 15.37 5.54
N PRO A 349 -0.66 15.61 6.66
CA PRO A 349 -0.12 15.50 7.99
C PRO A 349 0.11 14.04 8.39
N VAL A 350 1.30 13.76 8.90
CA VAL A 350 1.75 12.49 9.46
C VAL A 350 2.18 12.70 10.90
N TYR A 351 1.81 11.77 11.77
CA TYR A 351 2.17 11.79 13.17
C TYR A 351 2.72 10.44 13.62
N ILE A 352 3.78 10.47 14.44
CA ILE A 352 4.44 9.28 15.00
C ILE A 352 4.62 9.50 16.49
N GLY A 353 4.13 8.59 17.33
CA GLY A 353 4.09 8.80 18.77
C GLY A 353 3.79 7.54 19.55
N LYS A 354 3.66 7.68 20.87
CA LYS A 354 3.09 6.64 21.72
C LYS A 354 1.60 6.44 21.43
N PRO A 355 1.04 5.24 21.63
CA PRO A 355 -0.38 4.96 21.43
C PRO A 355 -1.29 6.01 22.07
N GLU A 356 -1.05 6.36 23.33
CA GLU A 356 -1.84 7.29 24.13
C GLU A 356 -1.76 8.72 23.56
N GLN A 357 -0.56 9.13 23.15
CA GLN A 357 -0.34 10.43 22.51
C GLN A 357 -1.15 10.55 21.21
N LEU A 358 -1.19 9.49 20.40
CA LEU A 358 -1.94 9.51 19.14
C LEU A 358 -3.46 9.47 19.36
N ILE A 359 -3.94 8.76 20.39
CA ILE A 359 -5.34 8.76 20.78
C ILE A 359 -5.78 10.16 21.25
N GLU A 360 -4.94 10.85 22.02
CA GLU A 360 -5.20 12.23 22.44
C GLU A 360 -5.14 13.20 21.25
N LEU A 361 -4.14 13.08 20.39
CA LEU A 361 -3.99 13.90 19.19
C LEU A 361 -5.20 13.77 18.26
N ARG A 362 -5.74 12.56 18.07
CA ARG A 362 -6.98 12.35 17.30
C ARG A 362 -8.13 13.19 17.83
N LYS A 363 -8.32 13.27 19.16
CA LYS A 363 -9.38 14.11 19.75
C LYS A 363 -9.14 15.58 19.40
N LYS A 364 -7.90 16.06 19.55
CA LYS A 364 -7.53 17.45 19.21
C LYS A 364 -7.76 17.76 17.73
N LEU A 365 -7.35 16.87 16.83
CA LEU A 365 -7.58 16.99 15.39
C LEU A 365 -9.07 17.05 15.05
N ILE A 366 -9.89 16.16 15.62
CA ILE A 366 -11.35 16.18 15.42
C ILE A 366 -11.93 17.53 15.85
N GLU A 367 -11.52 18.10 16.98
CA GLU A 367 -12.00 19.41 17.42
C GLU A 367 -11.55 20.55 16.50
N ARG A 368 -10.32 20.49 15.95
CA ARG A 368 -9.88 21.47 14.93
C ARG A 368 -10.68 21.33 13.63
N TYR A 369 -10.95 20.11 13.16
CA TYR A 369 -11.81 19.87 11.99
C TYR A 369 -13.23 20.35 12.23
N LYS A 370 -13.82 20.08 13.40
CA LYS A 370 -15.16 20.58 13.75
C LYS A 370 -15.22 22.11 13.70
N ARG A 371 -14.23 22.81 14.26
CA ARG A 371 -14.16 24.27 14.15
C ARG A 371 -14.17 24.73 12.70
N VAL A 372 -13.35 24.12 11.83
CA VAL A 372 -13.32 24.48 10.41
C VAL A 372 -14.67 24.21 9.74
N PHE A 373 -15.24 23.01 9.92
CA PHE A 373 -16.44 22.62 9.19
C PHE A 373 -17.73 23.27 9.73
N ASN A 374 -17.81 23.53 11.04
CA ASN A 374 -18.97 24.14 11.67
C ASN A 374 -18.92 25.66 11.64
N ASP A 375 -17.76 26.28 11.91
CA ASP A 375 -17.67 27.72 12.18
C ASP A 375 -17.05 28.52 11.03
N ILE A 376 -16.27 27.87 10.16
CA ILE A 376 -15.60 28.53 9.03
C ILE A 376 -16.33 28.22 7.72
N PHE A 377 -16.58 26.94 7.44
CA PHE A 377 -17.27 26.50 6.23
C PHE A 377 -18.80 26.47 6.42
N GLU A 378 -19.25 26.30 7.65
CA GLU A 378 -20.66 26.14 8.02
C GLU A 378 -21.42 25.10 7.18
N ILE A 379 -20.80 23.95 6.93
CA ILE A 379 -21.35 22.87 6.10
C ILE A 379 -22.13 21.84 6.93
N GLU A 380 -22.98 21.07 6.27
CA GLU A 380 -23.63 19.86 6.78
C GLU A 380 -22.74 18.63 6.49
N TRP A 381 -22.35 17.91 7.54
CA TRP A 381 -21.39 16.81 7.46
C TRP A 381 -21.55 15.79 8.61
N ARG A 382 -20.91 14.64 8.48
CA ARG A 382 -20.92 13.54 9.46
C ARG A 382 -19.58 12.82 9.54
N MET A 383 -19.36 12.06 10.60
CA MET A 383 -18.21 11.18 10.79
C MET A 383 -18.65 9.73 10.91
N ALA A 384 -17.91 8.82 10.30
CA ALA A 384 -18.14 7.39 10.43
C ALA A 384 -16.83 6.62 10.59
N TRP A 385 -16.86 5.54 11.36
CA TRP A 385 -15.80 4.54 11.33
C TRP A 385 -15.94 3.73 10.06
N VAL A 386 -14.83 3.59 9.34
CA VAL A 386 -14.79 2.90 8.06
C VAL A 386 -13.71 1.82 7.99
N THR A 387 -13.77 0.99 6.94
CA THR A 387 -12.67 0.11 6.58
C THR A 387 -11.37 0.92 6.44
N PRO A 388 -10.28 0.58 7.16
CA PRO A 388 -9.07 1.39 7.12
C PRO A 388 -8.42 1.44 5.73
N TRP A 389 -8.14 2.65 5.22
CA TRP A 389 -7.61 2.85 3.87
C TRP A 389 -6.34 2.04 3.60
N TYR A 390 -5.46 1.91 4.60
CA TYR A 390 -4.17 1.24 4.45
C TYR A 390 -4.27 -0.28 4.36
N LEU A 391 -5.40 -0.87 4.76
CA LEU A 391 -5.69 -2.30 4.57
C LEU A 391 -6.21 -2.52 3.15
N GLN A 392 -7.19 -1.72 2.75
CA GLN A 392 -7.76 -1.73 1.40
C GLN A 392 -6.66 -1.53 0.36
N GLN A 393 -5.85 -0.48 0.50
CA GLN A 393 -4.76 -0.17 -0.43
C GLN A 393 -3.61 -1.19 -0.40
N ALA A 394 -3.54 -2.03 0.63
CA ALA A 394 -2.63 -3.17 0.69
C ALA A 394 -3.26 -4.48 0.16
N GLY A 395 -4.46 -4.44 -0.40
CA GLY A 395 -5.17 -5.61 -0.93
C GLY A 395 -5.60 -6.58 0.17
N LYS A 396 -5.62 -6.12 1.42
CA LYS A 396 -6.01 -6.93 2.58
C LYS A 396 -7.51 -6.82 2.76
N ILE A 397 -8.17 -7.94 2.54
CA ILE A 397 -9.55 -8.16 2.91
C ILE A 397 -9.53 -8.65 4.36
N THR A 398 -10.02 -7.83 5.29
CA THR A 398 -10.25 -8.28 6.68
C THR A 398 -11.74 -8.42 6.89
N GLU A 399 -12.17 -9.43 7.65
CA GLU A 399 -13.50 -9.41 8.26
C GLU A 399 -13.61 -8.13 9.09
N ALA A 400 -14.32 -7.14 8.54
CA ALA A 400 -14.43 -5.85 9.18
C ALA A 400 -15.29 -6.03 10.43
N GLY A 401 -14.70 -5.83 11.60
CA GLY A 401 -15.43 -5.88 12.87
C GLY A 401 -14.67 -6.46 14.06
N GLU A 402 -13.71 -7.38 13.88
CA GLU A 402 -13.19 -8.09 15.07
C GLU A 402 -12.03 -7.39 15.79
N HIS A 403 -11.19 -6.56 15.12
CA HIS A 403 -10.06 -5.90 15.80
C HIS A 403 -9.65 -4.50 15.29
N TYR A 404 -10.20 -4.02 14.17
CA TYR A 404 -9.88 -2.70 13.60
C TYR A 404 -11.17 -1.92 13.40
N GLY A 405 -11.27 -0.71 13.96
CA GLY A 405 -12.40 0.17 13.71
C GLY A 405 -13.18 0.66 14.93
N GLU A 406 -12.93 0.18 16.15
CA GLU A 406 -13.51 0.81 17.34
C GLU A 406 -12.46 1.10 18.42
N GLY A 407 -12.38 2.38 18.80
CA GLY A 407 -11.66 2.85 19.99
C GLY A 407 -10.19 3.24 19.78
N VAL A 408 -9.44 2.60 18.88
CA VAL A 408 -7.97 2.80 18.86
C VAL A 408 -7.33 2.87 17.46
N VAL A 409 -7.21 1.76 16.72
CA VAL A 409 -6.60 1.71 15.37
C VAL A 409 -7.70 1.61 14.30
N GLY A 410 -7.63 2.43 13.25
CA GLY A 410 -8.63 2.48 12.19
C GLY A 410 -8.65 3.81 11.44
N THR A 411 -9.69 4.02 10.63
CA THR A 411 -9.93 5.27 9.89
C THR A 411 -11.32 5.81 10.20
N ILE A 412 -11.38 7.11 10.48
CA ILE A 412 -12.61 7.88 10.55
C ILE A 412 -12.72 8.68 9.25
N ASP A 413 -13.80 8.46 8.51
CA ASP A 413 -14.14 9.28 7.35
C ASP A 413 -15.11 10.37 7.76
N PHE A 414 -14.94 11.52 7.11
CA PHE A 414 -15.77 12.70 7.22
C PHE A 414 -16.50 12.83 5.90
N GLU A 415 -17.82 12.86 5.96
CA GLU A 415 -18.67 12.84 4.77
C GLU A 415 -19.60 14.03 4.78
N ALA A 416 -19.86 14.62 3.61
CA ALA A 416 -20.80 15.72 3.48
C ALA A 416 -21.87 15.43 2.45
N TRP A 417 -23.07 15.95 2.72
CA TRP A 417 -24.17 15.90 1.78
C TRP A 417 -23.91 16.88 0.62
N LEU A 418 -24.23 16.45 -0.59
CA LEU A 418 -24.13 17.27 -1.79
C LEU A 418 -25.55 17.48 -2.36
N PRO A 419 -26.14 18.68 -2.22
CA PRO A 419 -27.54 18.93 -2.58
C PRO A 419 -27.93 18.55 -4.01
N TYR A 420 -27.00 18.69 -4.97
CA TYR A 420 -27.24 18.34 -6.38
C TYR A 420 -27.37 16.83 -6.64
N ARG A 421 -27.05 15.97 -5.66
CA ARG A 421 -27.18 14.51 -5.78
C ARG A 421 -28.54 13.97 -5.31
N GLY A 422 -29.43 14.82 -4.83
CA GLY A 422 -30.73 14.44 -4.28
C GLY A 422 -30.82 14.58 -2.77
N ASP A 423 -31.84 13.97 -2.18
CA ASP A 423 -32.14 14.10 -0.75
C ASP A 423 -31.11 13.38 0.16
N ARG A 424 -31.14 13.71 1.46
CA ARG A 424 -30.16 13.24 2.44
C ARG A 424 -30.19 11.74 2.71
N GLU A 425 -31.34 11.10 2.51
CA GLU A 425 -31.59 9.70 2.85
C GLU A 425 -31.18 8.76 1.71
N HIS A 426 -31.46 9.16 0.48
CA HIS A 426 -31.26 8.31 -0.70
C HIS A 426 -29.99 8.65 -1.49
N SER A 427 -29.43 9.85 -1.32
CA SER A 427 -28.18 10.24 -2.01
C SER A 427 -26.92 9.76 -1.28
N LYS A 428 -25.87 9.48 -2.07
CA LYS A 428 -24.54 9.17 -1.53
C LYS A 428 -23.84 10.45 -1.09
N TRP A 429 -23.53 10.52 0.20
CA TRP A 429 -22.66 11.53 0.78
C TRP A 429 -21.23 11.34 0.25
N LEU A 430 -20.50 12.44 0.11
CA LEU A 430 -19.11 12.43 -0.37
C LEU A 430 -18.16 12.42 0.83
N GLU A 431 -17.31 11.39 0.96
CA GLU A 431 -16.13 11.46 1.83
C GLU A 431 -15.25 12.63 1.37
N PHE A 432 -14.82 13.51 2.25
CA PHE A 432 -14.03 14.69 1.87
C PHE A 432 -12.83 14.93 2.78
N GLN A 433 -12.72 14.15 3.85
CA GLN A 433 -11.63 14.20 4.81
C GLN A 433 -11.57 12.85 5.54
N ASN A 434 -10.37 12.42 5.92
CA ASN A 434 -10.16 11.23 6.76
C ASN A 434 -9.20 11.52 7.91
N LEU A 435 -9.22 10.66 8.93
CA LEU A 435 -8.25 10.64 10.02
C LEU A 435 -7.97 9.20 10.43
N SER A 436 -6.71 8.78 10.37
CA SER A 436 -6.31 7.39 10.62
C SER A 436 -5.26 7.25 11.73
N ILE A 437 -5.44 6.23 12.56
CA ILE A 437 -4.35 5.67 13.38
C ILE A 437 -4.04 4.29 12.79
N LEU A 438 -2.78 4.08 12.41
CA LEU A 438 -2.31 2.92 11.66
C LEU A 438 -1.62 1.86 12.53
N GLY A 439 -1.56 2.08 13.85
CA GLY A 439 -0.81 1.23 14.76
C GLY A 439 0.68 1.21 14.40
N ASP A 440 1.30 0.03 14.50
CA ASP A 440 2.72 -0.17 14.21
C ASP A 440 3.03 -0.38 12.71
N LYS A 441 2.02 -0.42 11.82
CA LYS A 441 2.18 -0.85 10.42
C LYS A 441 3.38 -0.19 9.71
N TYR A 442 3.38 1.14 9.66
CA TYR A 442 4.39 1.89 8.90
C TYR A 442 5.72 2.00 9.63
N VAL A 443 5.70 2.21 10.95
CA VAL A 443 6.94 2.23 11.74
C VAL A 443 7.66 0.89 11.68
N ARG A 444 6.92 -0.23 11.68
CA ARG A 444 7.48 -1.57 11.48
C ARG A 444 8.00 -1.78 10.05
N ALA A 445 7.24 -1.37 9.04
CA ALA A 445 7.63 -1.50 7.63
C ALA A 445 8.96 -0.80 7.30
N PHE A 446 9.23 0.33 7.97
CA PHE A 446 10.45 1.12 7.80
C PHE A 446 11.47 0.97 8.94
N ASN A 447 11.23 0.09 9.91
CA ASN A 447 12.11 -0.14 11.07
C ASN A 447 12.43 1.17 11.84
N ILE A 448 11.39 1.98 12.06
CA ILE A 448 11.43 3.18 12.90
C ILE A 448 11.17 2.77 14.34
N LYS A 449 12.02 3.23 15.27
CA LYS A 449 11.99 2.80 16.67
C LYS A 449 11.84 4.00 17.62
N ALA A 450 11.33 3.76 18.82
CA ALA A 450 11.49 4.68 19.95
C ALA A 450 12.67 4.28 20.82
N GLN A 451 13.13 5.19 21.68
CA GLN A 451 14.10 4.86 22.72
C GLN A 451 13.52 3.86 23.73
N LYS A 452 12.24 4.04 24.11
CA LYS A 452 11.53 3.14 25.04
C LYS A 452 10.12 2.85 24.55
N GLY A 453 9.60 1.65 24.81
CA GLY A 453 8.21 1.27 24.50
C GLY A 453 7.89 1.18 23.01
N GLU A 454 6.60 0.99 22.69
CA GLU A 454 6.14 0.90 21.31
C GLU A 454 5.99 2.28 20.65
N LEU A 455 5.93 2.26 19.31
CA LEU A 455 5.56 3.41 18.49
C LEU A 455 4.40 3.04 17.61
N TRP A 456 3.46 3.96 17.49
CA TRP A 456 2.45 3.95 16.47
C TRP A 456 2.61 5.14 15.54
N SER A 457 1.85 5.11 14.46
CA SER A 457 1.76 6.21 13.51
C SER A 457 0.33 6.45 13.05
N GLY A 458 0.09 7.64 12.51
CA GLY A 458 -1.14 7.97 11.82
C GLY A 458 -0.97 9.08 10.79
N CYS A 459 -2.02 9.34 10.02
CA CYS A 459 -2.09 10.45 9.07
C CYS A 459 -3.52 10.91 8.86
N THR A 460 -3.71 12.07 8.23
CA THR A 460 -5.04 12.66 7.97
C THR A 460 -5.05 13.47 6.67
N GLY A 461 -5.35 12.82 5.55
CA GLY A 461 -5.22 13.47 4.24
C GLY A 461 -6.28 14.54 3.98
N ILE A 462 -5.87 15.79 3.80
CA ILE A 462 -6.74 16.94 3.53
C ILE A 462 -6.83 17.19 2.01
N GLY A 463 -7.85 16.63 1.36
CA GLY A 463 -8.06 16.76 -0.09
C GLY A 463 -8.76 18.06 -0.47
N LEU A 464 -8.03 18.99 -1.11
CA LEU A 464 -8.52 20.35 -1.37
C LEU A 464 -9.65 20.40 -2.39
N GLU A 465 -9.62 19.55 -3.43
CA GLU A 465 -10.70 19.46 -4.40
C GLU A 465 -12.01 19.01 -3.75
N ARG A 466 -11.95 18.05 -2.82
CA ARG A 466 -13.15 17.56 -2.13
C ARG A 466 -13.68 18.59 -1.14
N TRP A 467 -12.80 19.30 -0.42
CA TRP A 467 -13.20 20.45 0.39
C TRP A 467 -13.92 21.51 -0.47
N MET A 468 -13.36 21.82 -1.64
CA MET A 468 -13.92 22.79 -2.58
C MET A 468 -15.30 22.38 -3.09
N VAL A 469 -15.47 21.13 -3.52
CA VAL A 469 -16.77 20.61 -3.96
C VAL A 469 -17.80 20.69 -2.84
N VAL A 470 -17.46 20.20 -1.65
CA VAL A 470 -18.39 20.17 -0.52
C VAL A 470 -18.84 21.57 -0.15
N PHE A 471 -17.89 22.50 -0.01
CA PHE A 471 -18.18 23.88 0.31
C PHE A 471 -19.08 24.54 -0.75
N LEU A 472 -18.68 24.47 -2.03
CA LEU A 472 -19.42 25.11 -3.10
C LEU A 472 -20.76 24.45 -3.38
N ALA A 473 -20.90 23.13 -3.21
CA ALA A 473 -22.17 22.43 -3.37
C ALA A 473 -23.21 22.90 -2.36
N GLN A 474 -22.81 23.36 -1.17
CA GLN A 474 -23.73 23.84 -0.15
C GLN A 474 -23.86 25.38 -0.11
N LYS A 475 -22.81 26.12 -0.46
CA LYS A 475 -22.73 27.59 -0.33
C LYS A 475 -22.81 28.37 -1.64
N GLY A 476 -22.76 27.69 -2.78
CA GLY A 476 -22.79 28.34 -4.09
C GLY A 476 -21.47 29.01 -4.47
N LEU A 477 -21.45 29.60 -5.67
CA LEU A 477 -20.27 30.26 -6.27
C LEU A 477 -20.30 31.80 -6.09
N ASP A 478 -21.24 32.34 -5.33
CA ASP A 478 -21.33 33.77 -5.08
C ASP A 478 -20.65 34.10 -3.74
N PRO A 479 -19.49 34.79 -3.74
CA PRO A 479 -18.74 35.08 -2.52
C PRO A 479 -19.53 35.86 -1.47
N GLU A 480 -20.51 36.67 -1.88
CA GLU A 480 -21.34 37.44 -0.96
C GLU A 480 -22.22 36.55 -0.05
N ASN A 481 -22.51 35.32 -0.50
CA ASN A 481 -23.29 34.34 0.26
C ASN A 481 -22.41 33.40 1.09
N TRP A 482 -21.09 33.58 1.09
CA TRP A 482 -20.19 32.72 1.85
C TRP A 482 -20.13 33.13 3.33
N PRO A 483 -19.94 32.15 4.24
CA PRO A 483 -19.79 32.43 5.67
C PRO A 483 -18.68 33.44 5.97
N ASP A 484 -18.91 34.31 6.95
CA ASP A 484 -17.92 35.29 7.44
C ASP A 484 -16.61 34.62 7.84
N GLY A 485 -16.70 33.42 8.41
CA GLY A 485 -15.53 32.60 8.74
C GLY A 485 -14.65 32.32 7.52
N PHE A 486 -15.22 31.92 6.39
CA PHE A 486 -14.49 31.68 5.15
C PHE A 486 -14.02 32.97 4.48
N ARG A 487 -14.85 34.02 4.47
CA ARG A 487 -14.53 35.33 3.85
C ARG A 487 -13.30 36.00 4.48
N LYS A 488 -12.98 35.72 5.75
CA LYS A 488 -11.70 36.14 6.37
C LYS A 488 -10.45 35.66 5.61
N TYR A 489 -10.56 34.54 4.90
CA TYR A 489 -9.47 33.94 4.13
C TYR A 489 -9.54 34.29 2.63
N LEU A 490 -10.76 34.56 2.14
CA LEU A 490 -11.03 34.94 0.75
C LEU A 490 -12.29 35.81 0.68
N ASP A 491 -12.11 37.12 0.82
CA ASP A 491 -13.20 38.10 0.78
C ASP A 491 -13.70 38.34 -0.65
N LYS A 492 -12.78 38.47 -1.60
CA LYS A 492 -13.09 38.72 -3.01
C LYS A 492 -12.38 37.72 -3.91
N LEU A 493 -13.08 37.27 -4.93
CA LEU A 493 -12.49 36.47 -5.98
C LEU A 493 -11.62 37.33 -6.91
N PRO A 494 -10.49 36.81 -7.40
CA PRO A 494 -9.73 37.47 -8.45
C PRO A 494 -10.53 37.53 -9.75
N ASP A 495 -10.20 38.50 -10.60
CA ASP A 495 -10.80 38.61 -11.93
C ASP A 495 -10.53 37.36 -12.77
N GLY A 496 -11.55 36.96 -13.53
CA GLY A 496 -11.44 35.88 -14.49
C GLY A 496 -10.70 36.27 -15.76
N ILE A 497 -10.22 35.27 -16.48
CA ILE A 497 -9.69 35.46 -17.83
C ILE A 497 -10.87 35.72 -18.77
N LYS A 498 -10.94 36.93 -19.33
CA LYS A 498 -11.92 37.29 -20.37
C LYS A 498 -11.52 36.66 -21.70
N ILE A 499 -12.44 35.93 -22.31
CA ILE A 499 -12.25 35.26 -23.60
C ILE A 499 -13.38 35.75 -24.52
N LEU A 500 -13.04 36.05 -25.77
CA LEU A 500 -13.97 36.51 -26.79
C LEU A 500 -14.78 35.35 -27.39
#